data_AF-A0A848NNX8-F1
#
_entry.id   AF-A0A848NNX8-F1
#
_cell.length_a   1.000
_cell.length_b   1.000
_cell.length_c   1.000
_cell.angle_alpha   90.00
_cell.angle_beta   90.00
_cell.angle_gamma   90.00
#
_symmetry.space_group_name_H-M   'P 1'
#
loop_
_entity.id
_entity.type
_entity.pdbx_description
1 polymer ?
#
loop_
_entity_poly.entity_id
_entity_poly.type
_entity_poly.pdbx_seq_one_letter_code
_entity_poly.pdbx_strand_id
1 'polypeptide(L)'
;MPAAAPVRPTLLFVHGWAFDAAFWGPLAAALADWPQAVADAGYFGPAHTPAPAGPVLAIGHSLGALRLLGEPPPGCLGLVAINGFARFGAADDFPEGVPARMPDRMLNRLAAPAATVLGDFRQRRGAPRATRAP
;
A
#
# COMPACT_ATOMS: atom_id res chain seq x y z
N MET A 1 30.74 -1.71 -26.76
CA MET A 1 30.51 -1.85 -25.30
C MET A 1 29.52 -2.99 -25.10
N PRO A 2 29.81 -4.01 -24.29
CA PRO A 2 28.79 -5.02 -24.00
C PRO A 2 27.61 -4.34 -23.31
N ALA A 3 26.38 -4.71 -23.69
CA ALA A 3 25.19 -4.24 -22.98
C ALA A 3 25.31 -4.69 -21.51
N ALA A 4 25.09 -3.77 -20.57
CA ALA A 4 25.07 -4.12 -19.16
C ALA A 4 24.07 -5.25 -18.94
N ALA A 5 24.46 -6.30 -18.20
CA ALA A 5 23.55 -7.38 -17.85
C ALA A 5 22.29 -6.78 -17.20
N PRO A 6 21.08 -7.28 -17.53
CA PRO A 6 19.85 -6.70 -17.02
C PRO A 6 19.86 -6.75 -15.49
N VAL A 7 19.82 -5.57 -14.87
CA VAL A 7 19.77 -5.47 -13.42
C VAL A 7 18.40 -5.91 -12.96
N ARG A 8 18.34 -6.88 -12.04
CA ARG A 8 17.09 -7.33 -11.43
C ARG A 8 16.81 -6.49 -10.18
N PRO A 9 15.88 -5.50 -10.23
CA PRO A 9 15.59 -4.66 -9.07
C PRO A 9 14.93 -5.44 -7.93
N THR A 10 15.06 -4.91 -6.72
CA THR A 10 14.26 -5.35 -5.57
C THR A 10 12.83 -4.86 -5.72
N LEU A 11 11.86 -5.76 -5.58
CA LEU A 11 10.45 -5.43 -5.52
C LEU A 11 10.11 -4.95 -4.10
N LEU A 12 9.79 -3.66 -3.95
CA LEU A 12 9.37 -3.10 -2.67
C LEU A 12 7.85 -3.05 -2.61
N PHE A 13 7.24 -3.87 -1.76
CA PHE A 13 5.79 -3.93 -1.59
C PHE A 13 5.31 -3.03 -0.44
N VAL A 14 4.33 -2.16 -0.71
CA VAL A 14 3.75 -1.22 0.28
C VAL A 14 2.23 -1.34 0.29
N HIS A 15 1.68 -1.89 1.38
CA HIS A 15 0.25 -2.15 1.48
C HIS A 15 -0.58 -0.87 1.71
N GLY A 16 -1.88 -0.98 1.44
CA GLY A 16 -2.86 0.08 1.69
C GLY A 16 -3.37 0.10 3.13
N TRP A 17 -4.24 1.07 3.45
CA TRP A 17 -4.90 1.18 4.75
C TRP A 17 -5.63 -0.13 5.15
N ALA A 18 -5.65 -0.43 6.44
CA ALA A 18 -6.32 -1.60 7.04
C ALA A 18 -5.75 -2.98 6.64
N PHE A 19 -4.53 -3.03 6.10
CA PHE A 19 -3.78 -4.24 5.82
C PHE A 19 -2.45 -4.27 6.60
N ASP A 20 -1.71 -5.37 6.48
CA ASP A 20 -0.35 -5.58 6.97
C ASP A 20 0.50 -6.18 5.82
N ALA A 21 1.77 -6.48 6.10
CA ALA A 21 2.68 -7.12 5.15
C ALA A 21 2.14 -8.43 4.55
N ALA A 22 1.30 -9.18 5.26
CA ALA A 22 0.77 -10.46 4.78
C ALA A 22 -0.18 -10.31 3.58
N PHE A 23 -0.72 -9.11 3.34
CA PHE A 23 -1.48 -8.77 2.13
C PHE A 23 -0.74 -9.17 0.85
N TRP A 24 0.58 -9.05 0.84
CA TRP A 24 1.41 -9.32 -0.33
C TRP A 24 1.77 -10.80 -0.51
N GLY A 25 1.49 -11.67 0.47
CA GLY A 25 1.92 -13.06 0.48
C GLY A 25 1.71 -13.83 -0.84
N PRO A 26 0.49 -13.81 -1.43
CA PRO A 26 0.24 -14.48 -2.70
C PRO A 26 1.07 -13.94 -3.87
N LEU A 27 1.23 -12.61 -3.97
CA LEU A 27 2.01 -11.99 -5.04
C LEU A 27 3.52 -12.20 -4.84
N ALA A 28 3.98 -12.10 -3.60
CA ALA A 28 5.36 -12.37 -3.21
C ALA A 28 5.76 -13.81 -3.56
N ALA A 29 4.88 -14.78 -3.28
CA ALA A 29 5.08 -16.17 -3.66
C ALA A 29 5.13 -16.39 -5.17
N ALA A 30 4.24 -15.73 -5.92
CA ALA A 30 4.23 -15.82 -7.39
C ALA A 30 5.46 -15.18 -8.05
N LEU A 31 6.17 -14.29 -7.35
CA LEU A 31 7.35 -13.57 -7.83
C LEU A 31 8.63 -13.97 -7.08
N ALA A 32 8.67 -15.16 -6.48
CA ALA A 32 9.73 -15.59 -5.56
C ALA A 32 11.15 -15.53 -6.14
N ASP A 33 11.31 -15.57 -7.47
CA ASP A 33 12.61 -15.47 -8.14
C ASP A 33 13.21 -14.05 -8.14
N TRP A 34 12.46 -13.05 -7.67
CA TRP A 34 12.90 -11.67 -7.56
C TRP A 34 13.38 -11.36 -6.13
N PRO A 35 14.37 -10.47 -5.94
CA PRO A 35 14.64 -9.91 -4.62
C PRO A 35 13.41 -9.10 -4.17
N GLN A 36 12.99 -9.26 -2.92
CA GLN A 36 11.78 -8.64 -2.40
C GLN A 36 12.01 -8.01 -1.04
N ALA A 37 11.31 -6.91 -0.79
CA ALA A 37 11.19 -6.30 0.52
C ALA A 37 9.71 -5.90 0.74
N VAL A 38 9.20 -6.08 1.95
CA VAL A 38 7.80 -5.77 2.26
C VAL A 38 7.77 -4.77 3.41
N ALA A 39 7.16 -3.61 3.16
CA ALA A 39 6.92 -2.61 4.19
C ALA A 39 5.63 -2.93 4.97
N ASP A 40 5.63 -2.57 6.25
CA ASP A 40 4.44 -2.63 7.12
C ASP A 40 4.22 -1.27 7.78
N ALA A 41 3.01 -0.72 7.65
CA ALA A 41 2.63 0.55 8.26
C ALA A 41 2.35 0.44 9.78
N GLY A 42 2.33 -0.77 10.33
CA GLY A 42 2.14 -1.02 11.77
C GLY A 42 0.69 -0.93 12.24
N TYR A 43 -0.30 -1.15 11.36
CA TYR A 43 -1.71 -1.10 11.78
C TYR A 43 -2.09 -2.25 12.74
N PHE A 44 -1.39 -3.37 12.67
CA PHE A 44 -1.66 -4.59 13.46
C PHE A 44 -0.43 -5.12 14.20
N GLY A 45 0.60 -4.29 14.36
CA GLY A 45 1.90 -4.68 14.89
C GLY A 45 2.95 -3.58 14.73
N PRO A 46 4.24 -3.89 14.93
CA PRO A 46 5.30 -2.92 14.74
C PRO A 46 5.42 -2.50 13.26
N ALA A 47 5.56 -1.20 13.03
CA ALA A 47 5.87 -0.69 11.70
C ALA A 47 7.26 -1.16 11.25
N HIS A 48 7.41 -1.39 9.95
CA HIS A 48 8.67 -1.78 9.34
C HIS A 48 8.84 -1.09 7.98
N THR A 49 9.92 -0.31 7.86
CA THR A 49 10.30 0.34 6.61
C THR A 49 11.63 -0.25 6.12
N PRO A 50 11.62 -1.16 5.14
CA PRO A 50 12.84 -1.72 4.59
C PRO A 50 13.61 -0.67 3.77
N ALA A 51 14.93 -0.80 3.74
CA ALA A 51 15.83 0.04 2.94
C ALA A 51 16.66 -0.82 1.97
N PRO A 52 16.11 -1.20 0.81
CA PRO A 52 16.86 -1.95 -0.20
C PRO A 52 18.05 -1.13 -0.72
N ALA A 53 19.21 -1.76 -0.86
CA ALA A 53 20.46 -1.09 -1.27
C ALA A 53 20.61 -0.91 -2.80
N GLY A 54 19.87 -1.70 -3.60
CA GLY A 54 19.97 -1.73 -5.06
C GLY A 54 18.84 -0.95 -5.75
N PRO A 55 18.74 -1.03 -7.08
CA PRO A 55 17.58 -0.46 -7.77
C PRO A 55 16.29 -1.09 -7.29
N VAL A 56 15.25 -0.27 -7.16
CA VAL A 56 13.96 -0.67 -6.59
C VAL A 56 12.85 -0.49 -7.61
N LEU A 57 11.99 -1.49 -7.74
CA LEU A 57 10.68 -1.33 -8.35
C LEU A 57 9.65 -1.23 -7.22
N ALA A 58 9.06 -0.05 -7.05
CA ALA A 58 8.12 0.20 -5.97
C ALA A 58 6.71 -0.28 -6.36
N ILE A 59 6.08 -1.08 -5.52
CA ILE A 59 4.77 -1.68 -5.79
C ILE A 59 3.83 -1.31 -4.65
N GLY A 60 2.85 -0.46 -4.94
CA GLY A 60 1.93 0.08 -3.95
C GLY A 60 0.48 -0.34 -4.21
N HIS A 61 -0.24 -0.71 -3.16
CA HIS A 61 -1.70 -0.88 -3.23
C HIS A 61 -2.42 0.32 -2.61
N SER A 62 -3.36 0.95 -3.33
CA SER A 62 -4.22 2.01 -2.79
C SER A 62 -3.40 3.11 -2.09
N LEU A 63 -3.61 3.35 -0.79
CA LEU A 63 -2.84 4.30 0.02
C LEU A 63 -1.32 4.05 -0.03
N GLY A 64 -0.87 2.79 -0.17
CA GLY A 64 0.55 2.46 -0.30
C GLY A 64 1.17 3.04 -1.58
N ALA A 65 0.41 3.09 -2.69
CA ALA A 65 0.86 3.75 -3.91
C ALA A 65 0.97 5.27 -3.73
N LEU A 66 -0.01 5.89 -3.06
CA LEU A 66 0.04 7.32 -2.74
C LEU A 66 1.28 7.66 -1.88
N ARG A 67 1.58 6.82 -0.88
CA ARG A 67 2.79 6.98 -0.05
C ARG A 67 4.07 6.93 -0.87
N LEU A 68 4.18 5.96 -1.78
CA LEU A 68 5.34 5.84 -2.67
C LEU A 68 5.47 7.00 -3.68
N LEU A 69 4.37 7.64 -4.07
CA LEU A 69 4.41 8.85 -4.90
C LEU A 69 4.93 10.06 -4.12
N GLY A 70 4.59 10.17 -2.83
CA GLY A 70 5.09 11.26 -1.96
C GLY A 70 6.53 11.05 -1.49
N GLU A 71 6.90 9.80 -1.19
CA GLU A 71 8.20 9.42 -0.67
C GLU A 71 8.73 8.18 -1.41
N PRO A 72 9.26 8.35 -2.63
CA PRO A 72 9.83 7.24 -3.38
C PRO A 72 11.10 6.70 -2.69
N PRO A 73 11.34 5.38 -2.71
CA PRO A 73 12.53 4.79 -2.10
C PRO A 73 13.80 5.22 -2.86
N PRO A 74 14.97 5.21 -2.21
CA PRO A 74 16.24 5.37 -2.90
C PRO A 74 16.39 4.34 -4.03
N GLY A 75 16.95 4.77 -5.17
CA GLY A 75 17.14 3.88 -6.32
C GLY A 75 15.85 3.44 -7.02
N CYS A 76 14.71 4.10 -6.78
CA CYS A 76 13.45 3.80 -7.44
C CYS A 76 13.56 3.95 -8.96
N LEU A 77 13.40 2.84 -9.68
CA LEU A 77 13.35 2.79 -11.14
C LEU A 77 11.95 3.07 -11.68
N GLY A 78 10.92 2.85 -10.87
CA GLY A 78 9.53 3.01 -11.26
C GLY A 78 8.54 2.57 -10.19
N LEU A 79 7.27 2.89 -10.44
CA LEU A 79 6.17 2.61 -9.54
C LEU A 79 5.07 1.80 -10.25
N VAL A 80 4.63 0.72 -9.62
CA VAL A 80 3.46 -0.07 -10.01
C VAL A 80 2.34 0.20 -9.00
N ALA A 81 1.26 0.83 -9.46
CA ALA A 81 0.10 1.15 -8.65
C ALA A 81 -1.00 0.10 -8.86
N ILE A 82 -1.33 -0.67 -7.82
CA ILE A 82 -2.46 -1.61 -7.84
C ILE A 82 -3.63 -0.92 -7.14
N ASN A 83 -4.69 -0.61 -7.90
CA ASN A 83 -5.83 0.18 -7.40
C ASN A 83 -5.38 1.47 -6.69
N GLY A 84 -4.28 2.07 -7.16
CA GLY A 84 -3.70 3.29 -6.59
C GLY A 84 -4.36 4.56 -7.09
N PHE A 85 -4.02 5.67 -6.47
CA PHE A 85 -4.47 7.01 -6.82
C PHE A 85 -3.38 8.03 -6.47
N ALA A 86 -3.28 9.09 -7.26
CA ALA A 86 -2.38 10.23 -6.96
C ALA A 86 -3.01 11.21 -5.96
N ARG A 87 -4.33 11.16 -5.80
CA ARG A 87 -5.10 11.96 -4.85
C ARG A 87 -6.37 11.20 -4.48
N PHE A 88 -6.66 11.08 -3.19
CA PHE A 88 -7.83 10.32 -2.74
C PHE A 88 -9.11 11.15 -2.86
N GLY A 89 -9.12 12.36 -2.29
CA GLY A 89 -10.29 13.24 -2.26
C GLY A 89 -10.34 14.17 -3.46
N ALA A 90 -11.56 14.52 -3.88
CA ALA A 90 -11.77 15.53 -4.92
C ALA A 90 -11.23 16.90 -4.49
N ALA A 91 -10.82 17.71 -5.47
CA ALA A 91 -10.48 19.12 -5.33
C ALA A 91 -10.83 19.87 -6.62
N ASP A 92 -10.72 21.20 -6.59
CA ASP A 92 -11.03 22.06 -7.74
C ASP A 92 -10.19 21.69 -8.99
N ASP A 93 -8.94 21.26 -8.78
CA ASP A 93 -8.01 20.81 -9.81
C ASP A 93 -8.04 19.29 -10.05
N PHE A 94 -8.87 18.55 -9.31
CA PHE A 94 -9.00 17.09 -9.40
C PHE A 94 -10.42 16.64 -9.01
N PRO A 95 -11.44 16.95 -9.83
CA PRO A 95 -12.84 16.67 -9.50
C PRO A 95 -13.18 15.16 -9.48
N GLU A 96 -12.35 14.31 -10.08
CA GLU A 96 -12.54 12.86 -10.18
C GLU A 96 -12.28 12.11 -8.86
N GLY A 97 -11.69 12.77 -7.87
CA GLY A 97 -11.44 12.20 -6.57
C GLY A 97 -12.71 11.84 -5.80
N VAL A 98 -12.55 11.16 -4.67
CA VAL A 98 -13.65 10.80 -3.78
C VAL A 98 -14.32 12.09 -3.27
N PRO A 99 -15.65 12.27 -3.46
CA PRO A 99 -16.33 13.49 -3.02
C PRO A 99 -16.27 13.66 -1.49
N ALA A 100 -16.04 14.89 -1.01
CA ALA A 100 -15.81 15.23 0.40
C ALA A 100 -16.82 14.61 1.38
N ARG A 101 -18.10 14.52 0.97
CA ARG A 101 -19.17 13.86 1.74
C ARG A 101 -18.85 12.42 2.17
N MET A 102 -17.98 11.70 1.46
CA MET A 102 -17.58 10.33 1.79
C MET A 102 -16.56 10.31 2.94
N PRO A 103 -15.41 11.01 2.88
CA PRO A 103 -14.56 11.25 4.04
C PRO A 103 -15.31 11.79 5.26
N ASP A 104 -16.25 12.73 5.09
CA ASP A 104 -17.04 13.27 6.21
C ASP A 104 -17.87 12.17 6.90
N ARG A 105 -18.49 11.29 6.11
CA ARG A 105 -19.18 10.10 6.65
C ARG A 105 -18.23 9.13 7.34
N MET A 106 -17.01 8.98 6.86
CA MET A 106 -15.98 8.15 7.50
C MET A 106 -15.56 8.75 8.85
N LEU A 107 -15.31 10.06 8.89
CA LEU A 107 -14.96 10.79 10.11
C LEU A 107 -16.06 10.69 11.17
N ASN A 108 -17.31 10.88 10.78
CA ASN A 108 -18.47 10.76 11.68
C ASN A 108 -18.64 9.34 12.26
N ARG A 109 -18.05 8.32 11.62
CA ARG A 109 -18.05 6.94 12.10
C ARG A 109 -16.85 6.61 12.98
N LEU A 110 -15.89 7.51 13.17
CA LEU A 110 -14.77 7.30 14.10
C LEU A 110 -15.21 7.19 15.57
N ALA A 111 -16.40 7.71 15.90
CA ALA A 111 -17.02 7.49 17.21
C ALA A 111 -17.51 6.03 17.41
N ALA A 112 -17.59 5.22 16.35
CA ALA A 112 -17.89 3.81 16.44
C ALA A 112 -16.64 2.99 16.80
N PRO A 113 -16.78 1.82 17.47
CA PRO A 113 -15.64 0.97 17.80
C PRO A 113 -14.80 0.63 16.58
N ALA A 114 -13.48 0.91 16.64
CA ALA A 114 -12.55 0.75 15.52
C ALA A 114 -12.56 -0.67 14.91
N ALA A 115 -12.75 -1.69 15.76
CA ALA A 115 -12.86 -3.09 15.35
C ALA A 115 -14.06 -3.33 14.41
N THR A 116 -15.19 -2.67 14.65
CA THR A 116 -16.40 -2.78 13.82
C THR A 116 -16.18 -2.14 12.46
N VAL A 117 -15.64 -0.92 12.45
CA VAL A 117 -15.34 -0.18 11.21
C VAL A 117 -14.34 -0.94 10.34
N LEU A 118 -13.30 -1.50 10.96
CA LEU A 118 -12.29 -2.30 10.28
C LEU A 118 -12.85 -3.62 9.73
N GLY A 119 -13.65 -4.33 10.53
CA GLY A 119 -14.29 -5.58 10.12
C GLY A 119 -15.18 -5.40 8.90
N ASP A 120 -16.03 -4.37 8.92
CA ASP A 120 -16.95 -4.05 7.81
C ASP A 120 -16.18 -3.68 6.53
N PHE A 121 -15.08 -2.95 6.66
CA PHE A 121 -14.24 -2.59 5.52
C PHE A 121 -13.58 -3.82 4.88
N ARG A 122 -12.93 -4.69 5.68
CA ARG A 122 -12.25 -5.89 5.16
C ARG A 122 -13.25 -6.82 4.47
N GLN A 123 -14.43 -7.01 5.05
CA GLN A 123 -15.50 -7.82 4.44
C GLN A 123 -15.93 -7.28 3.07
N ARG A 124 -16.15 -5.96 2.93
CA ARG A 124 -16.49 -5.34 1.63
C ARG A 124 -15.38 -5.47 0.59
N ARG A 125 -14.13 -5.63 1.03
CA ARG A 125 -12.96 -5.84 0.16
C ARG A 125 -12.67 -7.33 -0.12
N GLY A 126 -13.53 -8.25 0.34
CA GLY A 126 -13.32 -9.69 0.18
C GLY A 126 -12.22 -10.27 1.07
N ALA A 127 -11.76 -9.51 2.07
CA ALA A 127 -10.74 -9.94 3.03
C ALA A 127 -11.39 -10.44 4.33
N PRO A 128 -10.81 -11.45 5.00
CA PRO A 128 -11.28 -11.89 6.32
C PRO A 128 -11.19 -10.76 7.35
N ARG A 129 -12.07 -10.83 8.37
CA ARG A 129 -12.04 -9.89 9.51
C ARG A 129 -10.67 -9.97 10.18
N ALA A 130 -10.18 -8.82 10.65
CA ALA A 130 -8.94 -8.77 11.40
C ALA A 130 -9.10 -9.60 12.70
N THR A 131 -8.21 -10.57 12.90
CA THR A 131 -8.23 -11.49 14.05
C THR A 131 -7.42 -10.99 15.24
N ARG A 132 -6.62 -9.93 15.05
CA ARG A 132 -5.86 -9.26 16.12
C ARG A 132 -6.45 -7.88 16.38
N ALA A 133 -6.82 -7.64 17.63
CA ALA A 133 -7.04 -6.30 18.14
C ALA A 133 -5.69 -5.54 18.21
N PRO A 134 -5.69 -4.21 18.06
CA PRO A 134 -4.52 -3.38 18.35
C PRO A 134 -4.07 -3.54 19.81
#